data_AF-A0A7S2MHI3-F1
#
_entry.id   AF-A0A7S2MHI3-F1
#
_cell.length_a   1.000
_cell.length_b   1.000
_cell.length_c   1.000
_cell.angle_alpha   90.00
_cell.angle_beta   90.00
_cell.angle_gamma   90.00
#
_symmetry.space_group_name_H-M   'P 1'
#
loop_
_entity.id
_entity.type
_entity.pdbx_description
1 polymer ?
#
loop_
_entity_poly.entity_id
_entity_poly.type
_entity_poly.pdbx_seq_one_letter_code
_entity_poly.pdbx_strand_id
1 'polypeptide(L)'
;VAEHCSAVDAGSACRTAQAGDECFRHVRWAMRTGVVLHPQWYAHLTIKSSFEEFQMHLHDHGRHRCPKPCPSLPVTSCRNAVPGDACYRHVKWAMTVGIKSMPAWYPSLTKRSPFEAFQAWLHHTHHGECAKPCGPIGQ
;
A
#
# COMPACT_ATOMS: atom_id res chain seq x y z
N VAL A 1 -8.91 -6.80 25.03
CA VAL A 1 -8.10 -7.54 24.03
C VAL A 1 -8.80 -7.37 22.69
N ALA A 2 -8.14 -6.75 21.70
CA ALA A 2 -8.78 -6.49 20.41
C ALA A 2 -8.80 -7.79 19.60
N GLU A 3 -9.99 -8.37 19.47
CA GLU A 3 -10.23 -9.58 18.69
C GLU A 3 -10.09 -9.26 17.20
N HIS A 4 -9.25 -10.05 16.53
CA HIS A 4 -9.14 -10.07 15.08
C HIS A 4 -10.41 -10.71 14.52
N CYS A 5 -11.23 -9.97 13.78
CA CYS A 5 -12.42 -10.52 13.13
C CYS A 5 -12.01 -11.43 11.96
N SER A 6 -11.95 -12.74 12.21
CA SER A 6 -12.12 -13.78 11.20
C SER A 6 -13.61 -14.00 10.95
N ALA A 7 -14.09 -13.57 9.80
CA ALA A 7 -15.30 -14.15 9.21
C ALA A 7 -14.85 -15.15 8.13
N VAL A 8 -15.02 -16.42 8.43
CA VAL A 8 -14.67 -17.55 7.56
C VAL A 8 -15.82 -17.75 6.58
N ASP A 9 -15.53 -17.64 5.28
CA ASP A 9 -16.39 -18.18 4.23
C ASP A 9 -15.59 -19.25 3.47
N ALA A 10 -16.12 -20.47 3.46
CA ALA A 10 -15.45 -21.65 2.94
C ALA A 10 -15.57 -21.70 1.41
N GLY A 11 -14.59 -21.13 0.70
CA GLY A 11 -14.52 -21.22 -0.77
C GLY A 11 -13.14 -21.01 -1.41
N SER A 12 -12.21 -20.31 -0.75
CA SER A 12 -10.77 -20.33 -1.02
C SER A 12 -10.11 -19.55 0.11
N ALA A 13 -9.14 -20.12 0.84
CA ALA A 13 -8.41 -19.36 1.85
C ALA A 13 -7.74 -18.15 1.16
N CYS A 14 -8.23 -16.95 1.43
CA CYS A 14 -7.60 -15.73 0.96
C CYS A 14 -6.40 -15.41 1.86
N ARG A 15 -5.40 -14.73 1.31
CA ARG A 15 -4.28 -14.19 2.09
C ARG A 15 -3.73 -12.96 1.40
N THR A 16 -3.83 -11.79 2.03
CA THR A 16 -3.08 -10.62 1.58
C THR A 16 -1.61 -10.78 1.97
N ALA A 17 -0.71 -10.58 1.01
CA ALA A 17 0.72 -10.75 1.21
C ALA A 17 1.24 -9.69 2.21
N GLN A 18 2.16 -10.10 3.08
CA GLN A 18 2.73 -9.24 4.13
C GLN A 18 4.23 -9.03 3.94
N ALA A 19 4.78 -8.04 4.64
CA ALA A 19 6.22 -7.77 4.62
C ALA A 19 7.00 -9.05 4.99
N GLY A 20 7.89 -9.47 4.10
CA GLY A 20 8.63 -10.74 4.21
C GLY A 20 8.22 -11.80 3.17
N ASP A 21 6.99 -11.72 2.64
CA ASP A 21 6.53 -12.65 1.59
C ASP A 21 7.19 -12.34 0.23
N GLU A 22 7.50 -13.37 -0.56
CA GLU A 22 8.00 -13.19 -1.93
C GLU A 22 6.99 -12.43 -2.80
N CYS A 23 5.71 -12.79 -2.68
CA CYS A 23 4.62 -12.10 -3.36
C CYS A 23 4.60 -10.60 -3.01
N PHE A 24 4.78 -10.25 -1.73
CA PHE A 24 4.76 -8.86 -1.28
C PHE A 24 5.81 -8.00 -1.98
N ARG A 25 7.03 -8.52 -2.15
CA ARG A 25 8.09 -7.83 -2.88
C ARG A 25 7.71 -7.56 -4.34
N HIS A 26 7.08 -8.53 -5.01
CA HIS A 26 6.67 -8.41 -6.41
C HIS A 26 5.47 -7.48 -6.60
N VAL A 27 4.49 -7.52 -5.69
CA VAL A 27 3.39 -6.55 -5.67
C VAL A 27 3.94 -5.13 -5.51
N ARG A 28 4.84 -4.90 -4.55
CA ARG A 28 5.47 -3.58 -4.35
C ARG A 28 6.26 -3.12 -5.57
N TRP A 29 6.96 -4.01 -6.26
CA TRP A 29 7.66 -3.67 -7.50
C TRP A 29 6.67 -3.32 -8.62
N ALA A 30 5.60 -4.11 -8.80
CA ALA A 30 4.57 -3.84 -9.80
C ALA A 30 3.90 -2.48 -9.58
N MET A 31 3.54 -2.16 -8.33
CA MET A 31 2.93 -0.87 -7.95
C MET A 31 3.85 0.33 -8.23
N ARG A 32 5.14 0.21 -7.90
CA ARG A 32 6.07 1.36 -7.90
C ARG A 32 6.83 1.53 -9.20
N THR A 33 7.00 0.45 -9.95
CA THR A 33 7.92 0.40 -11.09
C THR A 33 7.24 -0.27 -12.29
N GLY A 34 6.68 -1.48 -12.10
CA GLY A 34 6.08 -2.24 -13.18
C GLY A 34 5.00 -1.48 -13.95
N VAL A 35 4.01 -0.92 -13.24
CA VAL A 35 2.89 -0.20 -13.86
C VAL A 35 3.31 1.08 -14.58
N VAL A 36 4.43 1.68 -14.18
CA VAL A 36 4.97 2.90 -14.80
C VAL A 36 5.79 2.56 -16.04
N LEU A 37 6.64 1.54 -15.98
CA LEU A 37 7.53 1.16 -17.08
C LEU A 37 6.84 0.31 -18.15
N HIS A 38 5.87 -0.51 -17.74
CA HIS A 38 5.19 -1.48 -18.60
C HIS A 38 3.68 -1.47 -18.36
N PRO A 39 2.97 -0.34 -18.54
CA PRO A 39 1.54 -0.24 -18.29
C PRO A 39 0.70 -1.28 -19.06
N GLN A 40 1.16 -1.72 -20.23
CA GLN A 40 0.53 -2.77 -21.03
C GLN A 40 0.49 -4.14 -20.34
N TRP A 41 1.36 -4.39 -19.35
CA TRP A 41 1.29 -5.60 -18.53
C TRP A 41 0.17 -5.53 -17.49
N TYR A 42 -0.35 -4.33 -17.20
CA TYR A 42 -1.22 -4.04 -16.07
C TYR A 42 -2.49 -3.31 -16.54
N ALA A 43 -3.18 -3.89 -17.53
CA ALA A 43 -4.20 -3.22 -18.35
C ALA A 43 -5.12 -2.19 -17.63
N HIS A 44 -5.80 -2.59 -16.55
CA HIS A 44 -6.73 -1.72 -15.81
C HIS A 44 -6.13 -1.17 -14.51
N LEU A 45 -4.90 -1.54 -14.17
CA LEU A 45 -4.25 -1.08 -12.97
C LEU A 45 -3.47 0.19 -13.26
N THR A 46 -3.48 1.07 -12.27
CA THR A 46 -2.76 2.34 -12.32
C THR A 46 -1.88 2.46 -11.09
N ILE A 47 -1.04 3.51 -11.02
CA ILE A 47 -0.29 3.84 -9.81
C ILE A 47 -1.20 4.08 -8.58
N LYS A 48 -2.50 4.32 -8.79
CA LYS A 48 -3.50 4.52 -7.75
C LYS A 48 -4.24 3.24 -7.35
N SER A 49 -4.06 2.14 -8.10
CA SER A 49 -4.66 0.86 -7.74
C SER A 49 -4.03 0.32 -6.45
N SER A 50 -4.86 -0.28 -5.62
CA SER A 50 -4.54 -0.84 -4.30
C SER A 50 -3.58 -2.03 -4.38
N PHE A 51 -2.96 -2.36 -3.26
CA PHE A 51 -2.08 -3.51 -3.16
C PHE A 51 -2.81 -4.82 -3.48
N GLU A 52 -4.03 -4.99 -2.99
CA GLU A 52 -4.88 -6.15 -3.27
C GLU A 52 -5.21 -6.26 -4.76
N GLU A 53 -5.47 -5.16 -5.47
CA GLU A 53 -5.70 -5.20 -6.93
C GLU A 53 -4.45 -5.66 -7.69
N PHE A 54 -3.26 -5.19 -7.31
CA PHE A 54 -2.01 -5.69 -7.89
C PHE A 54 -1.72 -7.14 -7.51
N GLN A 55 -2.00 -7.55 -6.26
CA GLN A 55 -1.86 -8.94 -5.84
C GLN A 55 -2.81 -9.86 -6.60
N MET A 56 -4.06 -9.45 -6.80
CA MET A 56 -5.07 -10.18 -7.57
C MET A 56 -4.60 -10.36 -9.01
N HIS A 57 -4.11 -9.29 -9.64
CA HIS A 57 -3.55 -9.37 -10.99
C HIS A 57 -2.37 -10.35 -11.07
N LEU A 58 -1.42 -10.31 -10.12
CA LEU A 58 -0.32 -11.28 -10.11
C LEU A 58 -0.79 -12.71 -9.85
N HIS A 59 -1.80 -12.89 -9.00
CA HIS A 59 -2.45 -14.18 -8.75
C HIS A 59 -3.10 -14.76 -10.01
N ASP A 60 -3.94 -13.97 -10.70
CA ASP A 60 -4.68 -14.38 -11.89
C ASP A 60 -3.75 -14.74 -13.06
N HIS A 61 -2.60 -14.08 -13.15
CA HIS A 61 -1.56 -14.39 -14.14
C HIS A 61 -0.57 -15.47 -13.68
N GLY A 62 -0.78 -16.11 -12.51
CA GLY A 62 0.07 -17.18 -11.99
C GLY A 62 1.51 -16.75 -11.68
N ARG A 63 1.76 -15.46 -11.45
CA ARG A 63 3.10 -14.91 -11.25
C ARG A 63 3.46 -14.85 -9.76
N HIS A 64 4.73 -15.10 -9.46
CA HIS A 64 5.35 -14.85 -8.15
C HIS A 64 4.66 -15.52 -6.95
N ARG A 65 3.93 -16.62 -7.21
CA ARG A 65 3.23 -17.43 -6.19
C ARG A 65 2.31 -16.58 -5.30
N CYS A 66 1.71 -15.53 -5.86
CA CYS A 66 0.79 -14.69 -5.12
C CYS A 66 -0.52 -15.46 -4.83
N PRO A 67 -0.92 -15.60 -3.55
CA PRO A 67 -2.24 -16.12 -3.21
C PRO A 67 -3.32 -15.12 -3.60
N LYS A 68 -4.57 -15.58 -3.67
CA LYS A 68 -5.72 -14.69 -3.83
C LYS A 68 -5.77 -13.72 -2.64
N PRO A 69 -5.77 -12.39 -2.86
CA PRO A 69 -5.84 -11.43 -1.77
C PRO A 69 -7.17 -11.56 -1.02
N CYS A 70 -7.17 -11.19 0.25
CA CYS A 70 -8.43 -11.06 0.97
C CYS A 70 -9.19 -9.82 0.49
N PRO A 71 -10.54 -9.85 0.51
CA PRO A 71 -11.33 -8.65 0.27
C PRO A 71 -10.85 -7.55 1.20
N SER A 72 -10.56 -6.37 0.64
CA SER A 72 -10.25 -5.20 1.44
C SER A 72 -11.49 -4.87 2.27
N LEU A 73 -11.42 -5.16 3.58
CA LEU A 73 -12.46 -4.71 4.49
C LEU A 73 -12.51 -3.18 4.42
N PRO A 74 -13.71 -2.58 4.51
CA PRO A 74 -13.81 -1.13 4.60
C PRO A 74 -12.91 -0.66 5.73
N VAL A 75 -11.97 0.23 5.41
CA VAL A 75 -11.02 0.80 6.37
C VAL A 75 -11.80 1.74 7.28
N THR A 76 -12.49 1.16 8.26
CA THR A 76 -13.27 1.89 9.27
C THR A 76 -12.38 2.51 10.34
N SER A 77 -11.11 2.08 10.42
CA SER A 77 -10.12 2.65 11.32
C SER A 77 -9.07 3.45 10.57
N CYS A 78 -8.90 4.70 10.96
CA CYS A 78 -7.79 5.55 10.56
C CYS A 78 -6.86 5.75 11.76
N ARG A 79 -5.59 6.08 11.49
CA ARG A 79 -4.65 6.47 12.54
C ARG A 79 -3.61 7.40 11.97
N ASN A 80 -3.51 8.60 12.51
CA ASN A 80 -2.41 9.52 12.16
C ASN A 80 -1.10 9.03 12.78
N ALA A 81 -0.01 9.14 12.02
CA ALA A 81 1.32 8.84 12.52
C ALA A 81 1.75 9.91 13.52
N VAL A 82 2.27 9.47 14.67
CA VAL A 82 2.68 10.35 15.77
C VAL A 82 4.18 10.21 16.05
N PRO A 83 4.84 11.27 16.54
CA PRO A 83 6.24 11.18 16.93
C PRO A 83 6.52 9.97 17.82
N GLY A 84 7.52 9.17 17.43
CA GLY A 84 7.90 7.94 18.12
C GLY A 84 7.45 6.65 17.44
N ASP A 85 6.42 6.68 16.57
CA ASP A 85 6.02 5.48 15.82
C ASP A 85 6.87 5.26 14.55
N ALA A 86 6.80 4.03 14.00
CA ALA A 86 7.54 3.66 12.80
C ALA A 86 7.08 4.46 11.57
N CYS A 87 5.77 4.65 11.41
CA CYS A 87 5.20 5.37 10.27
C CYS A 87 5.69 6.83 10.22
N TYR A 88 5.70 7.53 11.35
CA TYR A 88 6.13 8.92 11.49
C TYR A 88 7.56 9.09 11.02
N ARG A 89 8.47 8.18 11.41
CA ARG A 89 9.85 8.19 10.94
C ARG A 89 9.95 8.05 9.42
N HIS A 90 9.18 7.14 8.82
CA HIS A 90 9.16 6.96 7.37
C HIS A 90 8.56 8.15 6.64
N VAL A 91 7.46 8.74 7.15
CA VAL A 91 6.86 9.95 6.59
C VAL A 91 7.86 11.11 6.64
N LYS A 92 8.50 11.35 7.80
CA LYS A 92 9.52 12.40 7.94
C LYS A 92 10.66 12.21 6.96
N TRP A 93 11.18 11.00 6.82
CA TRP A 93 12.24 10.71 5.87
C TRP A 93 11.79 10.92 4.42
N ALA A 94 10.58 10.46 4.06
CA ALA A 94 10.02 10.64 2.72
C ALA A 94 9.88 12.13 2.36
N MET A 95 9.42 12.96 3.31
CA MET A 95 9.26 14.41 3.11
C MET A 95 10.59 15.16 2.99
N THR A 96 11.59 14.81 3.81
CA THR A 96 12.82 15.62 3.92
C THR A 96 13.94 15.16 3.00
N VAL A 97 14.01 13.85 2.72
CA VAL A 97 15.06 13.20 1.95
C VAL A 97 14.47 12.48 0.74
N GLY A 98 13.52 11.58 0.94
CA GLY A 98 12.99 10.68 -0.09
C GLY A 98 12.51 11.40 -1.34
N ILE A 99 11.64 12.40 -1.20
CA ILE A 99 11.06 13.17 -2.32
C ILE A 99 12.11 13.98 -3.09
N LYS A 100 13.24 14.32 -2.46
CA LYS A 100 14.33 15.07 -3.10
C LYS A 100 15.26 14.15 -3.86
N SER A 101 15.63 13.03 -3.24
CA SER A 101 16.61 12.08 -3.80
C SER A 101 15.98 11.11 -4.79
N MET A 102 14.71 10.75 -4.61
CA MET A 102 14.00 9.73 -5.40
C MET A 102 12.57 10.19 -5.73
N PRO A 103 12.38 11.29 -6.47
CA PRO A 103 11.04 11.82 -6.78
C PRO A 103 10.16 10.82 -7.54
N ALA A 104 10.75 9.94 -8.37
CA ALA A 104 10.04 8.89 -9.08
C ALA A 104 9.31 7.89 -8.16
N TRP A 105 9.71 7.78 -6.88
CA TRP A 105 9.04 6.92 -5.90
C TRP A 105 7.73 7.51 -5.35
N TYR A 106 7.45 8.77 -5.68
CA TYR A 106 6.32 9.54 -5.19
C TYR A 106 5.62 10.28 -6.35
N PRO A 107 5.16 9.57 -7.39
CA PRO A 107 4.65 10.16 -8.63
C PRO A 107 3.48 11.12 -8.44
N SER A 108 2.73 11.00 -7.33
CA SER A 108 1.58 11.86 -7.01
C SER A 108 1.86 12.88 -5.89
N LEU A 109 3.10 12.98 -5.39
CA LEU A 109 3.45 13.92 -4.32
C LEU A 109 4.50 14.93 -4.78
N THR A 110 4.54 16.05 -4.07
CA THR A 110 5.52 17.12 -4.28
C THR A 110 6.20 17.46 -2.96
N LYS A 111 7.27 18.27 -3.01
CA LYS A 111 7.94 18.81 -1.81
C LYS A 111 7.01 19.67 -0.94
N ARG A 112 5.87 20.11 -1.46
CA ARG A 112 4.86 20.92 -0.76
C ARG A 112 3.68 20.10 -0.25
N SER A 113 3.62 18.80 -0.57
CA SER A 113 2.54 17.94 -0.10
C SER A 113 2.53 17.84 1.43
N PRO A 114 1.35 17.81 2.06
CA PRO A 114 1.22 17.76 3.51
C PRO A 114 1.65 16.40 4.06
N PHE A 115 1.88 16.32 5.38
CA PHE A 115 2.35 15.11 6.06
C PHE A 115 1.41 13.93 5.84
N GLU A 116 0.10 14.17 5.90
CA GLU A 116 -0.96 13.19 5.71
C GLU A 116 -0.96 12.64 4.29
N ALA A 117 -0.60 13.43 3.28
CA ALA A 117 -0.48 12.94 1.90
C ALA A 117 0.70 11.97 1.75
N PHE A 118 1.82 12.23 2.44
CA PHE A 118 2.92 11.27 2.51
C PHE A 118 2.52 10.02 3.29
N GLN A 119 1.81 10.15 4.42
CA GLN A 119 1.30 9.00 5.16
C GLN A 119 0.35 8.14 4.29
N ALA A 120 -0.59 8.78 3.59
CA ALA A 120 -1.51 8.08 2.68
C ALA A 120 -0.75 7.32 1.58
N TRP A 121 0.29 7.92 1.00
CA TRP A 121 1.11 7.27 -0.02
C TRP A 121 1.91 6.08 0.54
N LEU A 122 2.45 6.22 1.74
CA LEU A 122 3.18 5.13 2.40
C LEU A 122 2.25 3.98 2.81
N HIS A 123 1.05 4.29 3.28
CA HIS A 123 0.00 3.31 3.50
C HIS A 123 -0.36 2.57 2.20
N HIS A 124 -0.67 3.32 1.14
CA HIS A 124 -1.02 2.81 -0.19
C HIS A 124 0.03 1.82 -0.75
N THR A 125 1.31 2.13 -0.56
CA THR A 125 2.42 1.30 -1.06
C THR A 125 2.91 0.26 -0.06
N HIS A 126 2.17 0.06 1.04
CA HIS A 126 2.49 -0.82 2.16
C HIS A 126 3.95 -0.64 2.63
N HIS A 127 4.31 0.60 2.94
CA HIS A 127 5.63 0.96 3.43
C HIS A 127 5.56 1.65 4.79
N GLY A 128 6.50 1.28 5.67
CA GLY A 128 6.69 1.96 6.95
C GLY A 128 5.58 1.71 7.98
N GLU A 129 4.81 0.63 7.85
CA GLU A 129 3.73 0.26 8.78
C GLU A 129 2.69 1.39 8.96
N CYS A 130 2.42 2.14 7.90
CA CYS A 130 1.50 3.26 7.92
C CYS A 130 0.04 2.80 7.80
N ALA A 131 -0.80 3.26 8.72
CA ALA A 131 -2.25 3.21 8.58
C ALA A 131 -2.75 4.34 7.67
N LYS A 132 -3.98 4.22 7.18
CA LYS A 132 -4.67 5.32 6.48
C LYS A 132 -4.74 6.54 7.43
N PRO A 133 -4.30 7.73 6.99
CA PRO A 133 -4.43 8.93 7.80
C PRO A 133 -5.91 9.23 8.04
N CYS A 134 -6.21 9.77 9.21
CA CYS A 134 -7.52 10.30 9.51
C CYS A 134 -7.73 11.56 8.67
N GLY A 135 -8.85 11.63 7.96
CA GLY A 135 -9.26 12.87 7.30
C GLY A 135 -9.55 13.97 8.33
N PRO A 136 -9.77 15.22 7.89
CA PRO A 136 -10.42 16.20 8.75
C PRO A 136 -11.72 15.58 9.30
N ILE A 137 -11.96 15.75 10.61
CA ILE A 137 -13.11 15.16 11.30
C ILE A 137 -14.39 15.61 10.57
N GLY A 138 -15.06 14.68 9.88
CA GLY A 138 -16.32 14.91 9.17
C GLY A 138 -16.21 14.81 7.64
N GLN A 139 -16.36 13.59 7.12
CA GLN A 139 -17.04 13.29 5.85
C GLN A 139 -17.81 11.98 6.04
#